data_AF-A0A0C9YQK4-F1
#
_entry.id   AF-A0A0C9YQK4-F1
#
_cell.length_a   1.000
_cell.length_b   1.000
_cell.length_c   1.000
_cell.angle_alpha   90.00
_cell.angle_beta   90.00
_cell.angle_gamma   90.00
#
_symmetry.space_group_name_H-M   'P 1'
#
loop_
_entity.id
_entity.type
_entity.pdbx_description
1 polymer ?
#
loop_
_entity_poly.entity_id
_entity_poly.type
_entity_poly.pdbx_seq_one_letter_code
_entity_poly.pdbx_strand_id
1 'polypeptide(L)'
;MLAWKIADKNPQWVKPGCIDLGYRFPTLTLFTNVTSLEHKKTYLLNWLAARPLWISRVDVHPPSKFPSPQMWRDFLNTISTEQLSSTRSAASKMAVQDILEDDIVHLTCGLVGVPETITWCGMEVKVALLSDPPLQLMHSLLWELYELNFHYELLTLDWVLAANLWSSDESQIGRQTLLYSILPGKSGLVMWSESLPQEVQQLGMCAPDIEVSLPYFNNFCELLSTWPGAPTHLQTPTELDGQGNSLVYEHIFITCQFYVQTTYNYLGHQPSLP
;
A
#
# COMPACT_ATOMS: atom_id res chain seq x y z
N MET A 1 15.42 11.49 -6.79
CA MET A 1 14.83 10.76 -5.64
C MET A 1 15.32 11.33 -4.29
N LEU A 2 15.27 12.65 -4.09
CA LEU A 2 15.63 13.34 -2.82
C LEU A 2 14.46 14.14 -2.23
N ALA A 3 13.27 14.02 -2.85
CA ALA A 3 12.07 14.80 -2.53
C ALA A 3 11.32 14.28 -1.31
N TRP A 4 11.33 12.96 -1.10
CA TRP A 4 10.69 12.33 0.04
C TRP A 4 11.56 12.40 1.30
N LYS A 5 11.55 13.56 1.97
CA LYS A 5 12.21 13.73 3.27
C LYS A 5 11.42 13.05 4.39
N ILE A 6 12.12 12.69 5.47
CA ILE A 6 11.50 12.18 6.69
C ILE A 6 10.66 13.29 7.33
N ALA A 7 9.45 12.96 7.80
CA ALA A 7 8.60 13.88 8.55
C ALA A 7 9.29 14.35 9.84
N ASP A 8 8.97 15.57 10.29
CA ASP A 8 9.25 15.97 11.66
C ASP A 8 8.44 15.08 12.60
N LYS A 9 9.16 14.35 13.47
CA LYS A 9 8.61 13.32 14.37
C LYS A 9 8.13 13.87 15.70
N ASN A 10 7.84 15.18 15.78
CA ASN A 10 7.33 15.79 16.99
C ASN A 10 5.97 15.17 17.37
N PRO A 11 5.85 14.48 18.53
CA PRO A 11 4.62 13.80 18.91
C PRO A 11 3.41 14.72 19.09
N GLN A 12 3.65 16.02 19.32
CA GLN A 12 2.58 17.02 19.46
C GLN A 12 1.81 17.27 18.16
N TRP A 13 2.33 16.81 17.02
CA TRP A 13 1.74 17.05 15.70
C TRP A 13 0.79 15.93 15.30
N VAL A 14 0.84 14.79 16.00
CA VAL A 14 -0.06 13.67 15.78
C VAL A 14 -1.44 14.05 16.31
N LYS A 15 -2.46 13.98 15.45
CA LYS A 15 -3.86 14.25 15.79
C LYS A 15 -4.53 12.94 16.25
N PRO A 16 -4.70 12.69 17.56
CA PRO A 16 -5.23 11.43 18.04
C PRO A 16 -6.71 11.26 17.67
N GLY A 17 -7.07 10.06 17.21
CA GLY A 17 -8.47 9.62 17.09
C GLY A 17 -9.19 9.92 15.78
N CYS A 18 -8.51 10.47 14.76
CA CYS A 18 -9.15 10.73 13.46
C CYS A 18 -9.16 9.51 12.51
N ILE A 19 -8.17 8.61 12.60
CA ILE A 19 -7.99 7.48 11.68
C ILE A 19 -7.59 6.23 12.49
N ASP A 20 -8.05 5.06 12.07
CA ASP A 20 -7.56 3.79 12.62
C ASP A 20 -6.08 3.59 12.24
N LEU A 21 -5.24 3.36 13.26
CA LEU A 21 -3.78 3.27 13.13
C LEU A 21 -3.30 1.86 12.75
N GLY A 22 -4.21 0.96 12.41
CA GLY A 22 -3.89 -0.35 11.86
C GLY A 22 -3.29 -0.27 10.45
N TYR A 23 -2.61 -1.34 10.04
CA TYR A 23 -1.99 -1.42 8.72
C TYR A 23 -2.91 -2.19 7.78
N ARG A 24 -3.33 -1.54 6.69
CA ARG A 24 -4.17 -2.18 5.67
C ARG A 24 -3.46 -3.33 4.95
N PHE A 25 -2.14 -3.27 4.82
CA PHE A 25 -1.33 -4.34 4.23
C PHE A 25 -0.12 -4.66 5.11
N PRO A 26 0.47 -5.86 4.97
CA PRO A 26 1.68 -6.18 5.71
C PRO A 26 2.82 -5.22 5.39
N THR A 27 3.56 -4.80 6.43
CA THR A 27 4.76 -3.98 6.22
C THR A 27 5.86 -4.80 5.55
N LEU A 28 6.58 -4.18 4.61
CA LEU A 28 7.61 -4.83 3.79
C LEU A 28 8.74 -5.51 4.61
N THR A 29 9.05 -4.94 5.78
CA THR A 29 10.05 -5.47 6.71
C THR A 29 9.72 -6.88 7.19
N LEU A 30 8.45 -7.29 7.12
CA LEU A 30 8.01 -8.65 7.42
C LEU A 30 8.49 -9.67 6.40
N PHE A 31 8.84 -9.26 5.18
CA PHE A 31 9.35 -10.16 4.14
C PHE A 31 10.87 -10.07 3.99
N THR A 32 11.46 -8.90 4.22
CA THR A 32 12.91 -8.68 4.04
C THR A 32 13.75 -9.13 5.24
N ASN A 33 13.22 -9.02 6.46
CA ASN A 33 13.99 -9.34 7.68
C ASN A 33 13.93 -10.82 8.08
N VAL A 34 13.22 -11.66 7.30
CA VAL A 34 13.07 -13.08 7.61
C VAL A 34 14.32 -13.83 7.15
N THR A 35 15.12 -14.28 8.13
CA THR A 35 16.39 -14.97 7.91
C THR A 35 16.21 -16.47 7.65
N SER A 36 15.16 -17.08 8.19
CA SER A 36 14.83 -18.50 7.95
C SER A 36 14.15 -18.69 6.60
N LEU A 37 14.70 -19.55 5.75
CA LEU A 37 14.12 -19.88 4.44
C LEU A 37 12.71 -20.47 4.57
N GLU A 38 12.48 -21.30 5.58
CA GLU A 38 11.16 -21.91 5.84
C GLU A 38 10.12 -20.87 6.27
N HIS A 39 10.53 -19.91 7.11
CA HIS A 39 9.64 -18.81 7.49
C HIS A 39 9.38 -17.89 6.29
N LYS A 40 10.40 -17.59 5.48
CA LYS A 40 10.25 -16.75 4.28
C LYS A 40 9.25 -17.38 3.30
N LYS A 41 9.39 -18.68 3.04
CA LYS A 41 8.43 -19.45 2.25
C LYS A 41 7.02 -19.33 2.81
N THR A 42 6.86 -19.53 4.12
CA THR A 42 5.54 -19.48 4.78
C THR A 42 4.90 -18.11 4.64
N TYR A 43 5.65 -17.02 4.85
CA TYR A 43 5.13 -15.64 4.74
C TYR A 43 4.67 -15.34 3.32
N LEU A 44 5.52 -15.65 2.34
CA LEU A 44 5.22 -15.40 0.94
C LEU A 44 4.02 -16.23 0.49
N LEU A 45 3.97 -17.51 0.87
CA LEU A 45 2.88 -18.41 0.56
C LEU A 45 1.55 -17.90 1.12
N ASN A 46 1.52 -17.58 2.41
CA ASN A 46 0.33 -17.12 3.10
C ASN A 46 -0.15 -15.77 2.55
N TRP A 47 0.77 -14.84 2.30
CA TRP A 47 0.43 -13.57 1.68
C TRP A 47 -0.16 -13.75 0.28
N LEU A 48 0.53 -14.48 -0.61
CA LEU A 48 0.08 -14.67 -1.99
C LEU A 48 -1.29 -15.38 -2.07
N ALA A 49 -1.55 -16.34 -1.18
CA ALA A 49 -2.84 -17.04 -1.11
C ALA A 49 -3.97 -16.12 -0.62
N ALA A 50 -3.71 -15.30 0.40
CA ALA A 50 -4.70 -14.39 0.99
C ALA A 50 -4.95 -13.12 0.17
N ARG A 51 -3.93 -12.67 -0.57
CA ARG A 51 -3.88 -11.41 -1.30
C ARG A 51 -5.15 -11.07 -2.09
N PRO A 52 -5.67 -11.91 -3.01
CA PRO A 52 -6.80 -11.51 -3.85
C PRO A 52 -8.07 -11.24 -3.03
N LEU A 53 -8.36 -12.08 -2.03
CA LEU A 53 -9.51 -11.87 -1.16
C LEU A 53 -9.32 -10.66 -0.26
N TRP A 54 -8.12 -10.47 0.28
CA TRP A 54 -7.83 -9.34 1.15
C TRP A 54 -7.95 -8.01 0.41
N ILE A 55 -7.38 -7.88 -0.79
CA ILE A 55 -7.53 -6.67 -1.61
C ILE A 55 -9.01 -6.41 -1.91
N SER A 56 -9.76 -7.44 -2.35
CA SER A 56 -11.20 -7.30 -2.60
C SER A 56 -11.98 -6.85 -1.37
N ARG A 57 -11.62 -7.36 -0.19
CA ARG A 57 -12.25 -6.94 1.07
C ARG A 57 -11.96 -5.49 1.40
N VAL A 58 -10.69 -5.09 1.37
CA VAL A 58 -10.28 -3.71 1.68
C VAL A 58 -10.95 -2.70 0.74
N ASP A 59 -11.20 -3.09 -0.51
CA ASP A 59 -11.82 -2.25 -1.52
C ASP A 59 -13.35 -2.16 -1.39
N VAL A 60 -14.04 -3.29 -1.23
CA VAL A 60 -15.52 -3.34 -1.29
C VAL A 60 -16.16 -3.24 0.10
N HIS A 61 -15.60 -3.91 1.09
CA HIS A 61 -16.16 -4.01 2.44
C HIS A 61 -15.05 -3.90 3.49
N PRO A 62 -14.42 -2.72 3.64
CA PRO A 62 -13.28 -2.56 4.54
C PRO A 62 -13.69 -2.90 5.98
N PRO A 63 -12.83 -3.64 6.73
CA PRO A 63 -13.10 -3.95 8.12
C PRO A 63 -13.14 -2.68 8.97
N SER A 64 -13.87 -2.72 10.08
CA SER A 64 -13.96 -1.59 11.02
C SER A 64 -12.63 -1.27 11.72
N LYS A 65 -11.71 -2.25 11.75
CA LYS A 65 -10.35 -2.12 12.26
C LYS A 65 -9.38 -2.89 11.38
N PHE A 66 -8.21 -2.33 11.14
CA PHE A 66 -7.13 -2.97 10.39
C PHE A 66 -6.15 -3.71 11.30
N PRO A 67 -5.48 -4.76 10.80
CA PRO A 67 -4.52 -5.52 11.59
C PRO A 67 -3.35 -4.65 12.08
N SER A 68 -2.91 -4.86 13.32
CA SER A 68 -1.64 -4.30 13.80
C SER A 68 -0.44 -5.01 13.17
N PRO A 69 0.79 -4.45 13.26
CA PRO A 69 2.00 -5.12 12.75
C PRO A 69 2.22 -6.51 13.35
N GLN A 70 1.82 -6.72 14.62
CA GLN A 70 1.93 -8.04 15.25
C GLN A 70 0.88 -9.01 14.72
N MET A 71 -0.34 -8.55 14.45
CA MET A 71 -1.39 -9.38 13.87
C MET A 71 -1.02 -9.84 12.46
N TRP A 72 -0.41 -8.96 11.66
CA TRP A 72 0.16 -9.36 10.36
C TRP A 72 1.25 -10.41 10.49
N ARG A 73 2.16 -10.28 11.47
CA ARG A 73 3.17 -11.32 11.74
C ARG A 73 2.52 -12.64 12.13
N ASP A 74 1.58 -12.62 13.05
CA ASP A 74 0.93 -13.83 13.56
C ASP A 74 0.20 -14.54 12.40
N PHE A 75 -0.52 -13.80 11.57
CA PHE A 75 -1.15 -14.31 10.35
C PHE A 75 -0.14 -14.95 9.39
N LEU A 76 0.90 -14.20 8.99
CA LEU A 76 1.88 -14.68 8.01
C LEU A 76 2.72 -15.85 8.51
N ASN A 77 2.94 -15.96 9.83
CA ASN A 77 3.59 -17.10 10.47
C ASN A 77 2.68 -18.32 10.63
N THR A 78 1.39 -18.24 10.30
CA THR A 78 0.48 -19.36 10.58
C THR A 78 0.82 -20.53 9.67
N ILE A 79 1.45 -21.55 10.27
CA ILE A 79 1.65 -22.86 9.67
C ILE A 79 0.34 -23.62 9.86
N SER A 80 -0.08 -24.38 8.84
CA SER A 80 -1.30 -25.19 8.74
C SER A 80 -1.50 -26.26 9.84
N THR A 81 -0.83 -26.15 10.98
CA THR A 81 -0.84 -27.16 12.04
C THR A 81 -1.92 -26.91 13.08
N GLU A 82 -2.73 -27.94 13.27
CA GLU A 82 -3.66 -28.22 14.37
C GLU A 82 -3.02 -28.19 15.79
N GLN A 83 -1.88 -27.56 15.99
CA GLN A 83 -1.15 -27.56 17.26
C GLN A 83 -0.89 -26.15 17.78
N LEU A 84 -1.86 -25.55 18.48
CA LEU A 84 -1.55 -24.48 19.43
C LEU A 84 -2.41 -24.62 20.69
N SER A 85 -1.90 -25.42 21.62
CA SER A 85 -2.27 -25.45 23.03
C SER A 85 -1.67 -24.26 23.78
N SER A 86 -2.18 -23.04 23.58
CA SER A 86 -2.01 -21.96 24.57
C SER A 86 -3.08 -20.86 24.46
N THR A 87 -3.58 -20.43 25.62
CA THR A 87 -4.70 -19.49 25.78
C THR A 87 -4.44 -18.09 25.22
N ARG A 88 -3.18 -17.61 25.18
CA ARG A 88 -2.83 -16.30 24.60
C ARG A 88 -2.73 -16.33 23.08
N SER A 89 -2.21 -17.43 22.52
CA SER A 89 -2.14 -17.61 21.07
C SER A 89 -3.51 -17.79 20.43
N ALA A 90 -4.44 -18.44 21.14
CA ALA A 90 -5.83 -18.59 20.71
C ALA A 90 -6.55 -17.23 20.63
N ALA A 91 -6.34 -16.33 21.60
CA ALA A 91 -6.94 -14.99 21.60
C ALA A 91 -6.41 -14.11 20.45
N SER A 92 -5.09 -14.14 20.19
CA SER A 92 -4.52 -13.42 19.03
C SER A 92 -5.06 -13.99 17.71
N LYS A 93 -5.13 -15.31 17.59
CA LYS A 93 -5.66 -15.99 16.40
C LYS A 93 -7.14 -15.66 16.14
N MET A 94 -7.97 -15.64 17.18
CA MET A 94 -9.37 -15.23 17.05
C MET A 94 -9.51 -13.77 16.63
N ALA A 95 -8.68 -12.87 17.14
CA ALA A 95 -8.69 -11.47 16.72
C ALA A 95 -8.25 -11.30 15.26
N VAL A 96 -7.27 -12.09 14.82
CA VAL A 96 -6.84 -12.14 13.41
C VAL A 96 -7.94 -12.70 12.51
N GLN A 97 -8.64 -13.75 12.96
CA GLN A 97 -9.79 -14.33 12.25
C GLN A 97 -10.97 -13.38 12.13
N ASP A 98 -11.31 -12.66 13.20
CA ASP A 98 -12.39 -11.66 13.18
C ASP A 98 -12.12 -10.56 12.14
N ILE A 99 -10.87 -10.08 12.05
CA ILE A 99 -10.49 -9.04 11.10
C ILE A 99 -10.29 -9.57 9.67
N LEU A 100 -9.70 -10.75 9.49
CA LEU A 100 -9.39 -11.32 8.17
C LEU A 100 -10.53 -12.18 7.59
N GLU A 101 -11.57 -12.49 8.38
CA GLU A 101 -12.64 -13.46 8.08
C GLU A 101 -12.14 -14.90 7.86
N ASP A 102 -13.02 -15.85 8.14
CA ASP A 102 -12.70 -17.29 8.11
C ASP A 102 -12.23 -17.76 6.73
N ASP A 103 -12.76 -17.21 5.63
CA ASP A 103 -12.40 -17.63 4.28
C ASP A 103 -10.94 -17.32 3.94
N ILE A 104 -10.43 -16.15 4.34
CA ILE A 104 -9.04 -15.75 4.10
C ILE A 104 -8.09 -16.55 5.00
N VAL A 105 -8.48 -16.77 6.25
CA VAL A 105 -7.67 -17.55 7.19
C VAL A 105 -7.68 -19.03 6.81
N HIS A 106 -8.77 -19.59 6.30
CA HIS A 106 -8.84 -20.98 5.89
C HIS A 106 -8.04 -21.27 4.62
N LEU A 107 -7.94 -20.32 3.68
CA LEU A 107 -7.06 -20.45 2.51
C LEU A 107 -5.57 -20.55 2.87
N THR A 108 -5.17 -19.91 3.97
CA THR A 108 -3.78 -19.92 4.46
C THR A 108 -3.51 -21.07 5.43
N CYS A 109 -4.52 -21.46 6.22
CA CYS A 109 -4.43 -22.53 7.22
C CYS A 109 -4.82 -23.93 6.70
N GLY A 110 -5.30 -24.06 5.47
CA GLY A 110 -6.01 -25.24 4.95
C GLY A 110 -5.43 -25.80 3.66
N LEU A 111 -4.14 -25.63 3.39
CA LEU A 111 -3.47 -26.30 2.27
C LEU A 111 -3.22 -27.78 2.59
N VAL A 112 -4.30 -28.56 2.71
CA VAL A 112 -4.25 -30.02 2.60
C VAL A 112 -3.87 -30.34 1.15
N GLY A 113 -2.57 -30.43 0.91
CA GLY A 113 -1.97 -30.40 -0.42
C GLY A 113 -1.60 -28.97 -0.82
N VAL A 114 -0.43 -28.51 -0.39
CA VAL A 114 0.17 -27.27 -0.89
C VAL A 114 0.20 -27.34 -2.41
N PRO A 115 -0.45 -26.42 -3.14
CA PRO A 115 -0.45 -26.46 -4.59
C PRO A 115 0.99 -26.30 -5.07
N GLU A 116 1.36 -26.98 -6.15
CA GLU A 116 2.71 -26.86 -6.72
C GLU A 116 2.99 -25.42 -7.19
N THR A 117 1.93 -24.71 -7.60
CA THR A 117 1.95 -23.34 -8.11
C THR A 117 0.85 -22.47 -7.51
N ILE A 118 1.10 -21.17 -7.44
CA ILE A 118 0.10 -20.14 -7.12
C ILE A 118 0.10 -19.12 -8.26
N THR A 119 -1.09 -18.69 -8.68
CA THR A 119 -1.23 -17.63 -9.67
C THR A 119 -1.15 -16.26 -8.98
N TRP A 120 -0.25 -15.39 -9.47
CA TRP A 120 -0.11 -14.01 -9.00
C TRP A 120 0.12 -13.08 -10.18
N CYS A 121 -0.77 -12.09 -10.36
CA CYS A 121 -0.74 -11.12 -11.47
C CYS A 121 -0.58 -11.79 -12.85
N GLY A 122 -1.34 -12.87 -13.08
CA GLY A 122 -1.27 -13.67 -14.31
C GLY A 122 -0.02 -14.55 -14.46
N MET A 123 0.90 -14.54 -13.49
CA MET A 123 2.10 -15.40 -13.46
C MET A 123 1.87 -16.64 -12.60
N GLU A 124 2.43 -17.78 -13.00
CA GLU A 124 2.49 -18.97 -12.16
C GLU A 124 3.78 -18.98 -11.33
N VAL A 125 3.64 -18.91 -10.01
CA VAL A 125 4.74 -18.94 -9.04
C VAL A 125 4.83 -20.33 -8.43
N LYS A 126 5.95 -21.02 -8.64
CA LYS A 126 6.20 -22.33 -8.03
C LYS A 126 6.45 -22.19 -6.53
N VAL A 127 5.69 -22.91 -5.71
CA VAL A 127 5.80 -22.82 -4.24
C VAL A 127 7.17 -23.28 -3.74
N ALA A 128 7.83 -24.21 -4.45
CA ALA A 128 9.18 -24.64 -4.14
C ALA A 128 10.22 -23.50 -4.21
N LEU A 129 9.99 -22.47 -5.02
CA LEU A 129 10.89 -21.33 -5.16
C LEU A 129 10.73 -20.30 -4.03
N LEU A 130 9.67 -20.35 -3.23
CA LEU A 130 9.41 -19.33 -2.21
C LEU A 130 10.38 -19.38 -1.01
N SER A 131 11.08 -20.50 -0.79
CA SER A 131 12.15 -20.56 0.23
C SER A 131 13.33 -19.67 -0.16
N ASP A 132 13.65 -19.62 -1.45
CA ASP A 132 14.70 -18.78 -2.04
C ASP A 132 14.18 -18.10 -3.32
N PRO A 133 13.31 -17.08 -3.16
CA PRO A 133 12.57 -16.50 -4.26
C PRO A 133 13.51 -15.78 -5.22
N PRO A 134 13.29 -15.89 -6.55
CA PRO A 134 14.03 -15.10 -7.51
C PRO A 134 13.97 -13.61 -7.17
N LEU A 135 15.08 -12.89 -7.34
CA LEU A 135 15.18 -11.47 -7.00
C LEU A 135 14.05 -10.64 -7.63
N GLN A 136 13.71 -10.93 -8.87
CA GLN A 136 12.62 -10.26 -9.59
C GLN A 136 11.26 -10.49 -8.91
N LEU A 137 10.97 -11.70 -8.42
CA LEU A 137 9.73 -12.00 -7.70
C LEU A 137 9.64 -11.13 -6.43
N MET A 138 10.73 -11.06 -5.67
CA MET A 138 10.79 -10.23 -4.46
C MET A 138 10.64 -8.74 -4.78
N HIS A 139 11.33 -8.23 -5.80
CA HIS A 139 11.20 -6.84 -6.20
C HIS A 139 9.77 -6.49 -6.61
N SER A 140 9.13 -7.34 -7.41
CA SER A 140 7.74 -7.18 -7.82
C SER A 140 6.78 -7.18 -6.63
N LEU A 141 7.01 -8.06 -5.64
CA LEU A 141 6.13 -8.17 -4.48
C LEU A 141 6.26 -6.97 -3.56
N LEU A 142 7.50 -6.54 -3.32
CA LEU A 142 7.78 -5.37 -2.50
C LEU A 142 7.25 -4.10 -3.17
N TRP A 143 7.38 -3.98 -4.49
CA TRP A 143 6.81 -2.88 -5.25
C TRP A 143 5.28 -2.83 -5.11
N GLU A 144 4.61 -3.96 -5.33
CA GLU A 144 3.15 -4.05 -5.17
C GLU A 144 2.70 -3.67 -3.75
N LEU A 145 3.41 -4.15 -2.72
CA LEU A 145 3.11 -3.79 -1.34
C LEU A 145 3.33 -2.29 -1.07
N TYR A 146 4.36 -1.68 -1.65
CA TYR A 146 4.55 -0.23 -1.56
C TYR A 146 3.38 0.53 -2.18
N GLU A 147 3.01 0.16 -3.40
CA GLU A 147 1.90 0.77 -4.13
C GLU A 147 0.56 0.62 -3.40
N LEU A 148 0.24 -0.58 -2.91
CA LEU A 148 -0.97 -0.83 -2.14
C LEU A 148 -1.00 -0.01 -0.84
N ASN A 149 0.09 -0.01 -0.07
CA ASN A 149 0.11 0.79 1.15
C ASN A 149 0.01 2.28 0.84
N PHE A 150 0.77 2.80 -0.12
CA PHE A 150 0.71 4.20 -0.53
C PHE A 150 -0.70 4.60 -0.97
N HIS A 151 -1.31 3.83 -1.86
CA HIS A 151 -2.65 4.07 -2.39
C HIS A 151 -3.69 4.19 -1.28
N TYR A 152 -3.74 3.20 -0.40
CA TYR A 152 -4.78 3.16 0.63
C TYR A 152 -4.49 4.08 1.82
N GLU A 153 -3.23 4.40 2.12
CA GLU A 153 -2.87 5.49 3.03
C GLU A 153 -3.36 6.83 2.46
N LEU A 154 -3.10 7.10 1.18
CA LEU A 154 -3.56 8.30 0.48
C LEU A 154 -5.09 8.40 0.46
N LEU A 155 -5.80 7.33 0.12
CA LEU A 155 -7.26 7.26 0.14
C LEU A 155 -7.83 7.54 1.53
N THR A 156 -7.24 6.95 2.56
CA THR A 156 -7.71 7.14 3.95
C THR A 156 -7.53 8.58 4.40
N LEU A 157 -6.39 9.19 4.08
CA LEU A 157 -6.16 10.61 4.35
C LEU A 157 -7.12 11.49 3.58
N ASP A 158 -7.36 11.19 2.31
CA ASP A 158 -8.24 11.98 1.46
C ASP A 158 -9.69 11.98 1.94
N TRP A 159 -10.20 10.82 2.39
CA TRP A 159 -11.52 10.69 3.02
C TRP A 159 -11.67 11.59 4.24
N VAL A 160 -10.63 11.74 5.05
CA VAL A 160 -10.69 12.54 6.27
C VAL A 160 -10.47 14.03 5.97
N LEU A 161 -9.49 14.35 5.14
CA LEU A 161 -9.03 15.71 4.90
C LEU A 161 -9.92 16.47 3.92
N ALA A 162 -10.55 15.76 2.99
CA ALA A 162 -11.44 16.30 1.96
C ALA A 162 -12.83 15.66 2.02
N ALA A 163 -13.33 15.34 3.22
CA ALA A 163 -14.59 14.62 3.43
C ALA A 163 -15.80 15.21 2.67
N ASN A 164 -15.85 16.53 2.48
CA ASN A 164 -16.88 17.20 1.70
C ASN A 164 -16.88 16.78 0.22
N LEU A 165 -15.72 16.44 -0.34
CA LEU A 165 -15.56 15.96 -1.73
C LEU A 165 -15.95 14.50 -1.91
N TRP A 166 -16.24 13.78 -0.82
CA TRP A 166 -16.71 12.39 -0.80
C TRP A 166 -18.20 12.27 -0.45
N SER A 167 -18.91 13.39 -0.34
CA SER A 167 -20.27 13.43 0.22
C SER A 167 -21.39 13.12 -0.78
N SER A 168 -21.11 13.15 -2.08
CA SER A 168 -22.08 12.83 -3.14
C SER A 168 -21.49 11.85 -4.15
N ASP A 169 -22.34 11.04 -4.77
CA ASP A 169 -21.93 9.99 -5.73
C ASP A 169 -21.10 10.58 -6.88
N GLU A 170 -21.49 11.75 -7.41
CA GLU A 170 -20.77 12.41 -8.51
C GLU A 170 -19.39 12.92 -8.07
N SER A 171 -19.32 13.56 -6.89
CA SER A 171 -18.05 14.02 -6.30
C SER A 171 -17.11 12.86 -6.03
N GLN A 172 -17.65 11.74 -5.51
CA GLN A 172 -16.91 10.54 -5.20
C GLN A 172 -16.28 9.93 -6.46
N ILE A 173 -17.03 9.81 -7.56
CA ILE A 173 -16.50 9.27 -8.82
C ILE A 173 -15.35 10.14 -9.35
N GLY A 174 -15.53 11.47 -9.35
CA GLY A 174 -14.48 12.39 -9.80
C GLY A 174 -13.23 12.29 -8.93
N ARG A 175 -13.42 12.23 -7.61
CA ARG A 175 -12.31 12.14 -6.64
C ARG A 175 -11.56 10.82 -6.73
N GLN A 176 -12.29 9.72 -6.87
CA GLN A 176 -11.73 8.39 -7.07
C GLN A 176 -10.97 8.29 -8.40
N THR A 177 -11.50 8.89 -9.47
CA THR A 177 -10.81 8.97 -10.77
C THR A 177 -9.49 9.72 -10.67
N LEU A 178 -9.48 10.87 -9.97
CA LEU A 178 -8.25 11.63 -9.72
C LEU A 178 -7.25 10.84 -8.87
N LEU A 179 -7.72 10.10 -7.87
CA LEU A 179 -6.84 9.28 -7.04
C LEU A 179 -6.17 8.17 -7.86
N TYR A 180 -6.93 7.52 -8.75
CA TYR A 180 -6.39 6.48 -9.63
C TYR A 180 -5.45 7.00 -10.71
N SER A 181 -5.61 8.26 -11.17
CA SER A 181 -4.73 8.85 -12.18
C SER A 181 -3.32 9.19 -11.67
N ILE A 182 -3.07 9.04 -10.36
CA ILE A 182 -1.76 9.21 -9.72
C ILE A 182 -0.90 7.94 -9.91
N LEU A 183 -1.53 6.79 -10.12
CA LEU A 183 -0.86 5.50 -10.22
C LEU A 183 -0.74 5.03 -11.68
N PRO A 184 0.35 4.30 -12.01
CA PRO A 184 0.48 3.71 -13.34
C PRO A 184 -0.49 2.53 -13.51
N GLY A 185 -1.43 2.60 -14.44
CA GLY A 185 -2.36 1.50 -14.75
C GLY A 185 -3.52 1.94 -15.64
N LYS A 186 -4.11 1.00 -16.39
CA LYS A 186 -5.24 1.31 -17.31
C LYS A 186 -6.61 1.26 -16.63
N SER A 187 -6.70 0.57 -15.49
CA SER A 187 -7.96 0.41 -14.76
C SER A 187 -7.73 0.64 -13.27
N GLY A 188 -8.11 1.82 -12.77
CA GLY A 188 -7.95 2.18 -11.36
C GLY A 188 -8.50 1.16 -10.35
N LEU A 189 -9.50 0.36 -10.75
CA LEU A 189 -10.12 -0.67 -9.90
C LEU A 189 -9.57 -2.09 -10.12
N VAL A 190 -8.93 -2.36 -11.28
CA VAL A 190 -8.43 -3.71 -11.66
C VAL A 190 -6.90 -3.76 -11.70
N MET A 191 -6.23 -2.64 -11.39
CA MET A 191 -4.77 -2.45 -11.43
C MET A 191 -3.98 -3.61 -10.79
N TRP A 192 -4.53 -4.23 -9.74
CA TRP A 192 -3.87 -5.30 -8.98
C TRP A 192 -4.15 -6.72 -9.49
N SER A 193 -4.98 -6.87 -10.52
CA SER A 193 -5.16 -8.13 -11.26
C SER A 193 -4.48 -8.08 -12.64
N GLU A 194 -4.05 -6.89 -13.08
CA GLU A 194 -3.29 -6.73 -14.32
C GLU A 194 -1.91 -7.37 -14.19
N SER A 195 -1.36 -7.80 -15.32
CA SER A 195 0.03 -8.26 -15.38
C SER A 195 0.95 -7.14 -14.91
N LEU A 196 1.90 -7.47 -14.04
CA LEU A 196 2.90 -6.49 -13.62
C LEU A 196 3.60 -5.89 -14.85
N PRO A 197 3.77 -4.55 -14.91
CA PRO A 197 4.46 -3.95 -16.04
C PRO A 197 5.86 -4.59 -16.20
N GLN A 198 6.28 -4.87 -17.44
CA GLN A 198 7.64 -5.38 -17.65
C GLN A 198 8.70 -4.28 -17.39
N GLU A 199 8.28 -3.02 -17.46
CA GLU A 199 9.10 -1.82 -17.33
C GLU A 199 8.60 -0.91 -16.19
N VAL A 200 8.27 -1.50 -15.02
CA VAL A 200 7.79 -0.76 -13.82
C VAL A 200 8.66 0.45 -13.48
N GLN A 201 9.96 0.37 -13.75
CA GLN A 201 10.92 1.45 -13.47
C GLN A 201 10.78 2.68 -14.40
N GLN A 202 9.87 2.65 -15.39
CA GLN A 202 9.73 3.71 -16.39
C GLN A 202 8.41 4.47 -16.32
N LEU A 203 7.51 4.17 -15.36
CA LEU A 203 6.18 4.78 -15.27
C LEU A 203 5.87 5.30 -13.85
N GLY A 204 4.81 6.10 -13.74
CA GLY A 204 4.32 6.66 -12.49
C GLY A 204 5.16 7.83 -11.97
N MET A 205 4.88 8.27 -10.73
CA MET A 205 5.60 9.38 -10.09
C MET A 205 7.09 9.10 -9.87
N CYS A 206 7.50 7.84 -9.85
CA CYS A 206 8.90 7.46 -9.64
C CYS A 206 9.65 7.15 -10.95
N ALA A 207 9.04 7.41 -12.11
CA ALA A 207 9.73 7.33 -13.38
C ALA A 207 10.96 8.25 -13.40
N PRO A 208 12.12 7.79 -13.91
CA PRO A 208 13.34 8.58 -13.97
C PRO A 208 13.22 9.75 -14.96
N ASP A 209 12.34 9.63 -15.94
CA ASP A 209 12.01 10.67 -16.88
C ASP A 209 10.94 11.61 -16.29
N ILE A 210 11.26 12.90 -16.23
CA ILE A 210 10.35 13.92 -15.72
C ILE A 210 9.16 14.12 -16.66
N GLU A 211 9.32 13.93 -17.97
CA GLU A 211 8.23 14.03 -18.93
C GLU A 211 7.17 12.96 -18.67
N VAL A 212 7.61 11.78 -18.22
CA VAL A 212 6.72 10.66 -17.90
C VAL A 212 6.11 10.77 -16.51
N SER A 213 6.87 11.22 -15.51
CA SER A 213 6.38 11.31 -14.12
C SER A 213 5.52 12.54 -13.84
N LEU A 214 5.74 13.66 -14.55
CA LEU A 214 5.07 14.94 -14.29
C LEU A 214 3.53 14.86 -14.34
N PRO A 215 2.88 14.17 -15.30
CA PRO A 215 1.42 14.04 -15.30
C PRO A 215 0.88 13.41 -14.02
N TYR A 216 1.52 12.35 -13.52
CA TYR A 216 1.14 11.69 -12.27
C TYR A 216 1.36 12.61 -11.06
N PHE A 217 2.47 13.36 -11.05
CA PHE A 217 2.73 14.35 -10.00
C PHE A 217 1.73 15.50 -10.01
N ASN A 218 1.32 15.98 -11.19
CA ASN A 218 0.32 17.04 -11.28
C ASN A 218 -1.04 16.57 -10.74
N ASN A 219 -1.45 15.33 -11.04
CA ASN A 219 -2.65 14.72 -10.45
C ASN A 219 -2.52 14.59 -8.92
N PHE A 220 -1.32 14.24 -8.43
CA PHE A 220 -1.04 14.18 -7.01
C PHE A 220 -1.12 15.55 -6.34
N CYS A 221 -0.53 16.58 -6.95
CA CYS A 221 -0.64 17.97 -6.49
C CYS A 221 -2.11 18.43 -6.45
N GLU A 222 -2.88 18.14 -7.50
CA GLU A 222 -4.30 18.49 -7.58
C GLU A 222 -5.09 17.85 -6.42
N LEU A 223 -4.86 16.56 -6.14
CA LEU A 223 -5.49 15.88 -5.01
C LEU A 223 -5.16 16.59 -3.69
N LEU A 224 -3.86 16.79 -3.43
CA LEU A 224 -3.35 17.39 -2.19
C LEU A 224 -3.74 18.88 -2.04
N SER A 225 -3.96 19.61 -3.13
CA SER A 225 -4.28 21.04 -3.12
C SER A 225 -5.57 21.37 -2.34
N THR A 226 -6.45 20.39 -2.22
CA THR A 226 -7.72 20.48 -1.49
C THR A 226 -7.58 20.20 0.01
N TRP A 227 -6.43 19.69 0.45
CA TRP A 227 -6.21 19.35 1.84
C TRP A 227 -6.00 20.61 2.71
N PRO A 228 -6.43 20.59 3.99
CA PRO A 228 -6.18 21.70 4.89
C PRO A 228 -4.69 22.00 5.05
N GLY A 229 -4.32 23.27 4.83
CA GLY A 229 -2.92 23.71 4.93
C GLY A 229 -2.06 23.39 3.71
N ALA A 230 -2.67 22.92 2.62
CA ALA A 230 -2.00 22.74 1.33
C ALA A 230 -1.37 24.07 0.88
N PRO A 231 -0.07 24.07 0.52
CA PRO A 231 0.56 25.23 -0.04
C PRO A 231 -0.13 25.71 -1.33
N THR A 232 -0.19 27.03 -1.53
CA THR A 232 -0.87 27.63 -2.69
C THR A 232 -0.27 27.21 -4.03
N HIS A 233 1.02 26.84 -4.07
CA HIS A 233 1.64 26.37 -5.32
C HIS A 233 1.01 25.07 -5.83
N LEU A 234 0.44 24.21 -4.97
CA LEU A 234 -0.20 22.96 -5.40
C LEU A 234 -1.46 23.16 -6.24
N GLN A 235 -2.02 24.37 -6.27
CA GLN A 235 -3.26 24.68 -6.98
C GLN A 235 -3.06 24.81 -8.50
N THR A 236 -1.83 24.97 -8.95
CA THR A 236 -1.49 25.15 -10.35
C THR A 236 -0.60 24.00 -10.82
N PRO A 237 -1.00 23.26 -11.87
CA PRO A 237 -0.13 22.26 -12.49
C PRO A 237 1.19 22.88 -12.92
N THR A 238 2.28 22.14 -12.74
CA THR A 238 3.59 22.59 -13.21
C THR A 238 3.84 22.10 -14.64
N GLU A 239 4.46 22.95 -15.45
CA GLU A 239 4.86 22.65 -16.83
C GLU A 239 6.38 22.62 -16.96
N LEU A 240 6.87 21.89 -17.95
CA LEU A 240 8.30 21.84 -18.27
C LEU A 240 8.71 23.14 -18.95
N ASP A 241 9.81 23.73 -18.50
CA ASP A 241 10.33 25.00 -19.02
C ASP A 241 11.37 24.80 -20.14
N GLY A 242 11.85 23.56 -20.34
CA GLY A 242 12.91 23.23 -21.30
C GLY A 242 14.29 23.80 -20.93
N GLN A 243 14.42 24.42 -19.75
CA GLN A 243 15.61 25.11 -19.23
C GLN A 243 16.12 24.45 -17.95
N GLY A 244 16.04 23.12 -17.90
CA GLY A 244 16.50 22.31 -16.78
C GLY A 244 15.43 22.01 -15.73
N ASN A 245 14.21 22.54 -15.87
CA ASN A 245 13.03 22.20 -15.06
C ASN A 245 13.25 22.36 -13.55
N SER A 246 14.07 23.32 -13.12
CA SER A 246 14.44 23.50 -11.70
C SER A 246 13.22 23.77 -10.81
N LEU A 247 12.27 24.55 -11.31
CA LEU A 247 11.00 24.84 -10.64
C LEU A 247 10.13 23.59 -10.47
N VAL A 248 10.15 22.67 -11.44
CA VAL A 248 9.43 21.39 -11.34
C VAL A 248 9.99 20.56 -10.19
N TYR A 249 11.32 20.47 -10.06
CA TYR A 249 11.93 19.73 -8.97
C TYR A 249 11.69 20.37 -7.60
N GLU A 250 11.69 21.71 -7.51
CA GLU A 250 11.30 22.42 -6.29
C GLU A 250 9.84 22.17 -5.92
N HIS A 251 8.94 22.21 -6.91
CA HIS A 251 7.53 21.93 -6.70
C HIS A 251 7.31 20.50 -6.19
N ILE A 252 7.88 19.49 -6.87
CA ILE A 252 7.84 18.09 -6.43
C ILE A 252 8.36 17.96 -5.00
N PHE A 253 9.49 18.61 -4.70
CA PHE A 253 10.08 18.58 -3.37
C PHE A 253 9.09 19.06 -2.29
N ILE A 254 8.41 20.20 -2.52
CA ILE A 254 7.49 20.75 -1.53
C ILE A 254 6.20 19.90 -1.43
N THR A 255 5.67 19.41 -2.56
CA THR A 255 4.53 18.47 -2.59
C THR A 255 4.82 17.24 -1.74
N CYS A 256 5.98 16.61 -1.96
CA CYS A 256 6.40 15.43 -1.22
C CYS A 256 6.55 15.72 0.28
N GLN A 257 7.14 16.86 0.65
CA GLN A 257 7.29 17.25 2.05
C GLN A 257 5.93 17.49 2.73
N PHE A 258 5.02 18.17 2.05
CA PHE A 258 3.66 18.41 2.55
C PHE A 258 2.91 17.09 2.77
N TYR A 259 2.95 16.18 1.80
CA TYR A 259 2.34 14.86 1.93
C TYR A 259 2.92 14.09 3.11
N VAL A 260 4.25 13.93 3.16
CA VAL A 260 4.90 13.13 4.21
C VAL A 260 4.60 13.67 5.61
N GLN A 261 4.63 14.99 5.79
CA GLN A 261 4.30 15.57 7.08
C GLN A 261 2.81 15.40 7.41
N THR A 262 1.92 15.58 6.44
CA THR A 262 0.48 15.40 6.64
C THR A 262 0.18 13.95 7.02
N THR A 263 0.73 12.97 6.31
CA THR A 263 0.57 11.56 6.64
C THR A 263 1.05 11.27 8.06
N TYR A 264 2.23 11.75 8.44
CA TYR A 264 2.73 11.55 9.81
C TYR A 264 1.81 12.15 10.87
N ASN A 265 1.29 13.36 10.63
CA ASN A 265 0.40 14.05 11.57
C ASN A 265 -0.93 13.31 11.78
N TYR A 266 -1.41 12.53 10.81
CA TYR A 266 -2.70 11.85 10.89
C TYR A 266 -2.61 10.34 11.15
N LEU A 267 -1.60 9.66 10.58
CA LEU A 267 -1.38 8.21 10.75
C LEU A 267 -0.33 7.88 11.81
N GLY A 268 0.43 8.86 12.31
CA GLY A 268 1.45 8.64 13.34
C GLY A 268 2.69 7.86 12.88
N HIS A 269 2.80 7.55 11.59
CA HIS A 269 3.97 6.91 10.99
C HIS A 269 4.32 7.56 9.64
N GLN A 270 5.53 7.27 9.16
CA GLN A 270 5.96 7.72 7.83
C GLN A 270 5.13 6.99 6.76
N PRO A 271 4.69 7.67 5.69
CA PRO A 271 3.96 7.01 4.62
C PRO A 271 4.82 5.98 3.91
N SER A 272 4.14 5.01 3.33
CA SER A 272 4.69 4.19 2.26
C SER A 272 4.90 5.08 1.03
N LEU A 273 6.05 4.96 0.39
CA LEU A 273 6.42 5.80 -0.76
C LEU A 273 6.53 4.92 -2.01
N PRO A 274 5.96 5.36 -3.14
CA PRO A 274 6.15 4.69 -4.42
C PRO A 274 7.59 4.84 -4.92
#